data_AF-A0A6A3MSF4-F1
#
_entry.id   AF-A0A6A3MSF4-F1
#
_cell.length_a   1.000
_cell.length_b   1.000
_cell.length_c   1.000
_cell.angle_alpha   90.00
_cell.angle_beta   90.00
_cell.angle_gamma   90.00
#
_symmetry.space_group_name_H-M   'P 1'
#
loop_
_entity.id
_entity.type
_entity.pdbx_description
1 polymer ?
#
loop_
_entity_poly.entity_id
_entity_poly.type
_entity_poly.pdbx_seq_one_letter_code
_entity_poly.pdbx_strand_id
1 'polypeptide(L)'
;MEDVTRDPAWIDDATILVTSNVDKAILTACAASHFAKRQNQLLFRWKRKLRLELPAGVDAIVYDEDANPELFAYFVAGAPANILDNNSGNVGWGVANGSPCRLHSLGWDDDTKRQAVLELVDGARSAGLHVVNLPFPPEYINVQLLDSNKDPLPASQWPPDVNLAVGDPTSNAGVVIPIGLMSANNRKR
;
A
#
# COMPACT_ATOMS: atom_id res chain seq x y z
N MET A 1 -2.20 29.69 7.73
CA MET A 1 -1.61 28.53 8.43
C MET A 1 -2.69 27.68 9.12
N GLU A 2 -3.80 28.28 9.58
CA GLU A 2 -4.97 27.55 10.11
C GLU A 2 -5.66 26.60 9.11
N ASP A 3 -5.65 26.88 7.80
CA ASP A 3 -6.32 26.00 6.83
C ASP A 3 -5.66 24.63 6.72
N VAL A 4 -4.32 24.58 6.80
CA VAL A 4 -3.54 23.33 6.75
C VAL A 4 -3.79 22.44 7.97
N THR A 5 -4.06 23.04 9.14
CA THR A 5 -4.35 22.27 10.36
C THR A 5 -5.82 21.84 10.45
N ARG A 6 -6.73 22.55 9.76
CA ARG A 6 -8.18 22.29 9.80
C ARG A 6 -8.67 21.34 8.71
N ASP A 7 -7.98 21.29 7.57
CA ASP A 7 -8.36 20.43 6.46
C ASP A 7 -7.33 19.29 6.27
N PRO A 8 -7.68 18.04 6.66
CA PRO A 8 -6.83 16.87 6.49
C PRO A 8 -6.40 16.60 5.05
N ALA A 9 -7.14 17.10 4.06
CA ALA A 9 -6.81 16.92 2.64
C ALA A 9 -5.44 17.52 2.27
N TRP A 10 -4.95 18.51 3.02
CA TRP A 10 -3.60 19.05 2.84
C TRP A 10 -2.49 18.02 3.11
N ILE A 11 -2.76 17.00 3.92
CA ILE A 11 -1.80 15.93 4.24
C ILE A 11 -2.12 14.68 3.42
N ASP A 12 -3.40 14.36 3.25
CA ASP A 12 -3.81 13.09 2.64
C ASP A 12 -3.85 13.14 1.12
N ASP A 13 -4.27 14.27 0.55
CA ASP A 13 -4.72 14.37 -0.84
C ASP A 13 -3.85 15.30 -1.69
N ALA A 14 -3.03 16.14 -1.05
CA ALA A 14 -2.16 17.08 -1.72
C ALA A 14 -0.88 16.39 -2.23
N THR A 15 -0.56 16.60 -3.50
CA THR A 15 0.73 16.18 -4.06
C THR A 15 1.84 17.08 -3.53
N ILE A 16 2.79 16.49 -2.79
CA ILE A 16 3.97 17.19 -2.28
C ILE A 16 5.17 16.88 -3.16
N LEU A 17 5.80 17.92 -3.73
CA LEU A 17 7.07 17.78 -4.43
C LEU A 17 8.22 17.72 -3.42
N VAL A 18 9.12 16.78 -3.63
CA VAL A 18 10.24 16.48 -2.72
C VAL A 18 11.56 16.46 -3.49
N THR A 19 12.64 16.78 -2.80
CA THR A 19 13.99 16.89 -3.38
C THR A 19 14.76 15.57 -3.38
N SER A 20 14.39 14.61 -2.53
CA SER A 20 15.07 13.33 -2.43
C SER A 20 14.12 12.16 -2.13
N ASN A 21 14.60 10.93 -2.34
CA ASN A 21 13.89 9.72 -1.94
C ASN A 21 13.79 9.55 -0.42
N VAL A 22 14.76 10.09 0.33
CA VAL A 22 14.73 10.10 1.80
C VAL A 22 13.59 10.99 2.28
N ASP A 23 13.48 12.21 1.75
CA ASP A 23 12.37 13.13 2.06
C ASP A 23 11.02 12.47 1.72
N LYS A 24 10.94 11.82 0.55
CA LYS A 24 9.75 11.06 0.14
C LYS A 24 9.39 9.99 1.16
N ALA A 25 10.36 9.20 1.61
CA ALA A 25 10.14 8.10 2.54
C ALA A 25 9.66 8.60 3.90
N ILE A 26 10.31 9.64 4.44
CA ILE A 26 9.92 10.29 5.70
C ILE A 26 8.49 10.82 5.61
N LEU A 27 8.18 11.60 4.57
CA LEU A 27 6.84 12.15 4.39
C LEU A 27 5.77 11.06 4.21
N THR A 28 6.10 9.99 3.47
CA THR A 28 5.18 8.85 3.30
C THR A 28 4.92 8.15 4.63
N ALA A 29 5.95 7.90 5.43
CA ALA A 29 5.82 7.28 6.74
C ALA A 29 4.97 8.14 7.69
N CYS A 30 5.23 9.45 7.73
CA CYS A 30 4.45 10.41 8.50
C CYS A 30 2.97 10.44 8.05
N ALA A 31 2.71 10.61 6.75
CA ALA A 31 1.36 10.65 6.19
C ALA A 31 0.59 9.35 6.48
N ALA A 32 1.22 8.19 6.28
CA ALA A 32 0.62 6.89 6.58
C ALA A 32 0.27 6.75 8.08
N SER A 33 1.18 7.14 8.97
CA SER A 33 0.95 7.11 10.43
C SER A 33 -0.20 8.03 10.86
N HIS A 34 -0.25 9.25 10.31
CA HIS A 34 -1.34 10.19 10.57
C HIS A 34 -2.68 9.68 10.03
N PHE A 35 -2.69 9.13 8.81
CA PHE A 35 -3.89 8.57 8.20
C PHE A 35 -4.42 7.38 9.01
N ALA A 36 -3.54 6.45 9.41
CA ALA A 36 -3.91 5.31 10.24
C ALA A 36 -4.58 5.73 11.56
N LYS A 37 -3.97 6.67 12.28
CA LYS A 37 -4.53 7.20 13.53
C LYS A 37 -5.90 7.86 13.33
N ARG A 38 -6.03 8.70 12.31
CA ARG A 38 -7.27 9.44 12.05
C ARG A 38 -8.42 8.52 11.62
N GLN A 39 -8.13 7.47 10.86
CA GLN A 39 -9.12 6.51 10.38
C GLN A 39 -9.31 5.29 11.31
N ASN A 40 -8.64 5.29 12.47
CA ASN A 40 -8.59 4.15 13.40
C ASN A 40 -8.23 2.82 12.71
N GLN A 41 -7.26 2.88 11.81
CA GLN A 41 -6.72 1.74 11.07
C GLN A 41 -5.35 1.34 11.61
N LEU A 42 -4.96 0.09 11.34
CA LEU A 42 -3.58 -0.37 11.59
C LEU A 42 -2.65 0.16 10.51
N LEU A 43 -1.46 0.60 10.91
CA LEU A 43 -0.34 0.88 10.02
C LEU A 43 0.49 -0.40 9.83
N PHE A 44 0.50 -0.93 8.62
CA PHE A 44 1.35 -2.05 8.25
C PHE A 44 2.69 -1.52 7.76
N ARG A 45 3.79 -2.15 8.20
CA ARG A 45 5.15 -1.80 7.80
C ARG A 45 5.96 -3.05 7.48
N TRP A 46 6.76 -3.01 6.42
CA TRP A 46 7.71 -4.08 6.11
C TRP A 46 9.02 -3.55 5.52
N LYS A 47 10.05 -4.40 5.60
CA LYS A 47 11.36 -4.18 4.97
C LYS A 47 11.27 -4.41 3.47
N ARG A 48 11.73 -3.46 2.66
CA ARG A 48 11.80 -3.61 1.21
C ARG A 48 12.92 -4.57 0.83
N LYS A 49 12.63 -5.46 -0.12
CA LYS A 49 13.64 -6.40 -0.63
C LYS A 49 14.78 -5.65 -1.33
N LEU A 50 15.99 -5.86 -0.86
CA LEU A 50 17.21 -5.40 -1.52
C LEU A 50 17.52 -6.28 -2.75
N ARG A 51 18.20 -5.70 -3.73
CA ARG A 51 18.67 -6.44 -4.92
C ARG A 51 19.78 -7.43 -4.60
N LEU A 52 20.58 -7.12 -3.59
CA LEU A 52 21.71 -7.93 -3.15
C LEU A 52 21.36 -8.54 -1.80
N GLU A 53 21.82 -9.77 -1.59
CA GLU A 53 21.75 -10.40 -0.28
C GLU A 53 22.72 -9.70 0.68
N LEU A 54 22.24 -9.42 1.89
CA LEU A 54 23.08 -8.85 2.93
C LEU A 54 23.88 -9.97 3.60
N PRO A 55 25.15 -9.71 3.97
CA PRO A 55 25.88 -10.59 4.86
C PRO A 55 25.11 -10.79 6.18
N ALA A 56 25.25 -11.98 6.76
CA ALA A 56 24.62 -12.30 8.03
C ALA A 56 25.01 -11.28 9.12
N GLY A 57 24.02 -10.83 9.89
CA GLY A 57 24.22 -9.87 11.00
C GLY A 57 24.23 -8.40 10.60
N VAL A 58 24.21 -8.06 9.31
CA VAL A 58 24.21 -6.65 8.84
C VAL A 58 22.79 -6.09 8.67
N ASP A 59 21.77 -6.96 8.67
CA ASP A 59 20.36 -6.60 8.48
C ASP A 59 19.88 -5.51 9.45
N ALA A 60 20.23 -5.61 10.73
CA ALA A 60 19.84 -4.64 11.74
C ALA A 60 20.50 -3.26 11.56
N ILE A 61 21.66 -3.20 10.90
CA ILE A 61 22.38 -1.94 10.63
C ILE A 61 21.80 -1.28 9.37
N VAL A 62 21.45 -2.10 8.36
CA VAL A 62 20.91 -1.60 7.09
C VAL A 62 19.46 -1.16 7.26
N TYR A 63 18.62 -1.99 7.88
CA TYR A 63 17.23 -1.64 8.15
C TYR A 63 17.08 -0.87 9.46
N ASP A 64 17.74 0.29 9.50
CA ASP A 64 17.54 1.34 10.48
C ASP A 64 16.59 2.38 9.86
N GLU A 65 15.44 2.63 10.51
CA GLU A 65 14.41 3.54 9.99
C GLU A 65 14.83 5.00 10.08
N ASP A 66 15.66 5.37 11.06
CA ASP A 66 16.13 6.74 11.23
C ASP A 66 17.24 7.05 10.22
N ALA A 67 18.12 6.07 9.95
CA ALA A 67 19.21 6.23 9.01
C ALA A 67 18.81 5.97 7.55
N ASN A 68 17.95 4.98 7.29
CA ASN A 68 17.58 4.50 5.94
C ASN A 68 16.05 4.32 5.80
N PRO A 69 15.24 5.38 5.98
CA PRO A 69 13.78 5.30 5.95
C PRO A 69 13.22 4.77 4.61
N GLU A 70 13.94 4.96 3.50
CA GLU A 70 13.56 4.51 2.17
C GLU A 70 13.56 2.99 1.99
N LEU A 71 14.13 2.26 2.94
CA LEU A 71 14.14 0.79 2.97
C LEU A 71 12.88 0.19 3.60
N PHE A 72 11.95 1.03 4.05
CA PHE A 72 10.67 0.60 4.58
C PHE A 72 9.53 0.92 3.61
N ALA A 73 8.47 0.13 3.70
CA ALA A 73 7.23 0.36 2.99
C ALA A 73 6.07 0.28 3.97
N TYR A 74 5.04 1.06 3.69
CA TYR A 74 3.90 1.27 4.58
C TYR A 74 2.60 1.02 3.82
N PHE A 75 1.60 0.49 4.51
CA PHE A 75 0.25 0.30 3.99
C PHE A 75 -0.77 0.65 5.08
N VAL A 76 -1.82 1.36 4.67
CA VAL A 76 -3.01 1.61 5.49
C VAL A 76 -4.22 1.46 4.59
N ALA A 77 -5.18 0.62 4.99
CA ALA A 77 -6.40 0.44 4.23
C ALA A 77 -7.17 1.77 4.10
N GLY A 78 -7.68 2.05 2.91
CA GLY A 78 -8.38 3.27 2.54
C GLY A 78 -7.48 4.46 2.15
N ALA A 79 -6.17 4.39 2.37
CA ALA A 79 -5.28 5.52 2.07
C ALA A 79 -5.21 5.83 0.57
N PRO A 80 -5.13 7.11 0.18
CA PRO A 80 -4.97 7.52 -1.21
C PRO A 80 -3.60 7.10 -1.73
N ALA A 81 -3.55 6.68 -3.00
CA ALA A 81 -2.33 6.29 -3.67
C ALA A 81 -2.44 6.51 -5.19
N ASN A 82 -1.31 6.34 -5.89
CA ASN A 82 -1.25 6.28 -7.34
C ASN A 82 -0.56 4.99 -7.77
N ILE A 83 -1.04 4.41 -8.86
CA ILE A 83 -0.42 3.23 -9.46
C ILE A 83 0.93 3.63 -10.07
N LEU A 84 2.02 3.00 -9.65
CA LEU A 84 3.38 3.33 -10.12
C LEU A 84 3.88 2.38 -11.21
N ASP A 85 3.34 1.17 -11.26
CA ASP A 85 3.70 0.16 -12.25
C ASP A 85 2.45 -0.69 -12.53
N ASN A 86 2.06 -0.79 -13.79
CA ASN A 86 0.87 -1.48 -14.26
C ASN A 86 1.18 -2.79 -15.00
N ASN A 87 2.24 -3.50 -14.59
CA ASN A 87 2.62 -4.83 -15.11
C ASN A 87 1.46 -5.86 -15.16
N SER A 88 0.33 -5.60 -14.52
CA SER A 88 -0.89 -6.41 -14.60
C SER A 88 -1.60 -6.35 -15.97
N GLY A 89 -1.16 -5.51 -16.92
CA GLY A 89 -1.71 -5.52 -18.30
C GLY A 89 -3.04 -4.78 -18.46
N ASN A 90 -3.44 -3.98 -17.47
CA ASN A 90 -4.76 -3.33 -17.40
C ASN A 90 -4.85 -2.00 -18.19
N VAL A 91 -3.85 -1.71 -19.04
CA VAL A 91 -3.80 -0.48 -19.86
C VAL A 91 -5.01 -0.39 -20.78
N GLY A 92 -5.42 -1.52 -21.39
CA GLY A 92 -6.58 -1.60 -22.27
C GLY A 92 -7.91 -1.28 -21.59
N TRP A 93 -7.92 -1.22 -20.26
CA TRP A 93 -9.08 -0.88 -19.43
C TRP A 93 -8.92 0.47 -18.72
N GLY A 94 -7.92 1.28 -19.11
CA GLY A 94 -7.74 2.65 -18.61
C GLY A 94 -6.90 2.78 -17.34
N VAL A 95 -6.23 1.71 -16.89
CA VAL A 95 -5.30 1.77 -15.76
C VAL A 95 -3.88 2.01 -16.26
N ALA A 96 -3.36 3.20 -15.96
CA ALA A 96 -2.02 3.64 -16.33
C ALA A 96 -1.20 4.00 -15.08
N ASN A 97 0.11 4.15 -15.28
CA ASN A 97 0.96 4.75 -14.24
C ASN A 97 0.48 6.18 -13.96
N GLY A 98 0.27 6.49 -12.68
CA GLY A 98 -0.33 7.73 -12.21
C GLY A 98 -1.83 7.63 -11.92
N SER A 99 -2.54 6.57 -12.36
CA SER A 99 -3.97 6.42 -12.07
C SER A 99 -4.24 6.47 -10.56
N PRO A 100 -5.20 7.30 -10.11
CA PRO A 100 -5.53 7.42 -8.69
C PRO A 100 -6.23 6.15 -8.19
N CYS A 101 -5.91 5.74 -6.97
CA CYS A 101 -6.53 4.61 -6.32
C CYS A 101 -6.61 4.81 -4.80
N ARG A 102 -7.36 3.93 -4.13
CA ARG A 102 -7.29 3.73 -2.67
C ARG A 102 -6.68 2.38 -2.38
N LEU A 103 -5.79 2.32 -1.40
CA LEU A 103 -5.27 1.08 -0.88
C LEU A 103 -6.42 0.26 -0.27
N HIS A 104 -6.59 -0.99 -0.69
CA HIS A 104 -7.72 -1.82 -0.24
C HIS A 104 -7.25 -2.89 0.75
N SER A 105 -6.40 -3.81 0.31
CA SER A 105 -5.88 -4.91 1.14
C SER A 105 -4.50 -5.37 0.69
N LEU A 106 -3.83 -6.13 1.56
CA LEU A 106 -2.56 -6.81 1.25
C LEU A 106 -2.84 -8.27 0.88
N GLY A 107 -2.03 -8.84 -0.01
CA GLY A 107 -2.20 -10.20 -0.51
C GLY A 107 -0.92 -11.03 -0.52
N TRP A 108 -1.12 -12.32 -0.26
CA TRP A 108 -0.12 -13.39 -0.30
C TRP A 108 -0.77 -14.63 -0.92
N ASP A 109 -0.09 -15.26 -1.87
CA ASP A 109 -0.49 -16.53 -2.46
C ASP A 109 -0.19 -17.71 -1.54
N ASP A 110 0.78 -17.56 -0.63
CA ASP A 110 1.13 -18.56 0.40
C ASP A 110 0.20 -18.43 1.62
N ASP A 111 -0.66 -19.44 1.81
CA ASP A 111 -1.60 -19.54 2.92
C ASP A 111 -0.93 -19.49 4.31
N THR A 112 0.29 -20.03 4.42
CA THR A 112 1.04 -20.02 5.69
C THR A 112 1.48 -18.60 6.03
N LYS A 113 1.95 -17.85 5.03
CA LYS A 113 2.29 -16.42 5.19
C LYS A 113 1.05 -15.62 5.56
N ARG A 114 -0.08 -15.86 4.88
CA ARG A 114 -1.35 -15.20 5.17
C ARG A 114 -1.78 -15.44 6.61
N GLN A 115 -1.74 -16.68 7.07
CA GLN A 115 -2.13 -17.05 8.44
C GLN A 115 -1.22 -16.39 9.49
N ALA A 116 0.10 -16.39 9.28
CA ALA A 116 1.03 -15.71 10.17
C ALA A 116 0.76 -14.20 10.28
N VAL A 117 0.38 -13.54 9.18
CA VAL A 117 0.01 -12.12 9.19
C VAL A 117 -1.30 -11.89 9.96
N LEU A 118 -2.30 -12.76 9.80
CA LEU A 118 -3.56 -12.66 10.55
C LEU A 118 -3.32 -12.76 12.06
N GLU A 119 -2.49 -13.72 12.49
CA GLU A 119 -2.11 -13.87 13.90
C GLU A 119 -1.39 -12.63 14.44
N LEU A 120 -0.51 -12.00 13.65
CA LEU A 120 0.14 -10.75 14.02
C LEU A 120 -0.85 -9.59 14.16
N VAL A 121 -1.85 -9.52 13.29
CA VAL A 121 -2.92 -8.50 13.35
C VAL A 121 -3.75 -8.69 14.61
N ASP A 122 -4.18 -9.91 14.91
CA ASP A 122 -4.98 -10.21 16.09
C ASP A 122 -4.20 -9.94 17.38
N GLY A 123 -2.93 -10.32 17.41
CA GLY A 123 -2.02 -10.01 18.51
C GLY A 123 -1.83 -8.50 18.70
N ALA A 124 -1.61 -7.76 17.63
CA ALA A 124 -1.46 -6.30 17.69
C ALA A 124 -2.73 -5.61 18.21
N ARG A 125 -3.91 -6.02 17.73
CA ARG A 125 -5.20 -5.48 18.21
C ARG A 125 -5.42 -5.77 19.69
N SER A 126 -5.15 -7.00 20.11
CA SER A 126 -5.28 -7.42 21.51
C SER A 126 -4.35 -6.66 22.44
N ALA A 127 -3.15 -6.30 21.97
CA ALA A 127 -2.17 -5.52 22.71
C ALA A 127 -2.37 -3.99 22.60
N GLY A 128 -3.38 -3.52 21.86
CA GLY A 128 -3.62 -2.09 21.63
C GLY A 128 -2.52 -1.40 20.79
N LEU A 129 -1.80 -2.17 19.96
CA LEU A 129 -0.77 -1.63 19.07
C LEU A 129 -1.41 -1.04 17.80
N HIS A 130 -0.84 0.06 17.32
CA HIS A 130 -1.28 0.74 16.10
C HIS A 130 -0.44 0.38 14.87
N VAL A 131 0.72 -0.25 15.06
CA VAL A 131 1.66 -0.59 13.99
C VAL A 131 1.87 -2.10 13.99
N VAL A 132 1.75 -2.72 12.82
CA VAL A 132 2.04 -4.14 12.59
C VAL A 132 3.29 -4.25 11.72
N ASN A 133 4.37 -4.79 12.29
CA ASN A 133 5.60 -5.08 11.58
C ASN A 133 5.49 -6.44 10.89
N LEU A 134 5.35 -6.42 9.57
CA LEU A 134 5.26 -7.63 8.78
C LEU A 134 6.67 -8.25 8.59
N PRO A 135 6.83 -9.56 8.81
CA PRO A 135 8.11 -10.25 8.69
C PRO A 135 8.58 -10.38 7.23
N PHE A 136 7.67 -10.26 6.27
CA PHE A 136 7.92 -10.33 4.84
C PHE A 136 6.99 -9.37 4.09
N PRO A 137 7.39 -8.91 2.88
CA PRO A 137 6.52 -8.05 2.06
C PRO A 137 5.26 -8.79 1.60
N PRO A 138 4.17 -8.05 1.28
CA PRO A 138 3.07 -8.57 0.47
C PRO A 138 3.56 -8.93 -0.93
N GLU A 139 2.92 -9.91 -1.56
CA GLU A 139 3.19 -10.28 -2.96
C GLU A 139 2.44 -9.33 -3.91
N TYR A 140 1.26 -8.89 -3.50
CA TYR A 140 0.49 -7.85 -4.17
C TYR A 140 -0.30 -6.99 -3.18
N ILE A 141 -0.63 -5.79 -3.62
CA ILE A 141 -1.48 -4.83 -2.94
C ILE A 141 -2.74 -4.68 -3.78
N ASN A 142 -3.89 -5.01 -3.20
CA ASN A 142 -5.17 -4.76 -3.84
C ASN A 142 -5.50 -3.27 -3.70
N VAL A 143 -5.96 -2.66 -4.78
CA VAL A 143 -6.33 -1.25 -4.81
C VAL A 143 -7.72 -1.09 -5.41
N GLN A 144 -8.50 -0.16 -4.87
CA GLN A 144 -9.75 0.30 -5.45
C GLN A 144 -9.45 1.43 -6.44
N LEU A 145 -9.87 1.27 -7.69
CA LEU A 145 -9.70 2.29 -8.72
C LEU A 145 -10.68 3.44 -8.52
N LEU A 146 -10.22 4.65 -8.78
CA LEU A 146 -11.02 5.87 -8.71
C LEU A 146 -11.16 6.53 -10.07
N ASP A 147 -12.26 7.26 -10.26
CA ASP A 147 -12.45 8.17 -11.38
C ASP A 147 -11.73 9.53 -11.16
N SER A 148 -11.91 10.46 -12.09
CA SER A 148 -11.33 11.81 -12.01
C SER A 148 -11.81 12.63 -10.81
N ASN A 149 -12.98 12.29 -10.24
CA ASN A 149 -13.56 12.95 -9.08
C ASN A 149 -13.13 12.29 -7.76
N LYS A 150 -12.24 11.28 -7.81
CA LYS A 150 -11.81 10.46 -6.67
C LYS A 150 -12.94 9.56 -6.10
N ASP A 151 -13.97 9.31 -6.89
CA ASP A 151 -15.05 8.38 -6.56
C ASP A 151 -14.70 6.97 -7.06
N PRO A 152 -15.12 5.89 -6.37
CA PRO A 152 -14.87 4.53 -6.83
C PRO A 152 -15.42 4.28 -8.24
N LEU A 153 -14.61 3.69 -9.13
CA LEU A 153 -15.09 3.30 -10.46
C LEU A 153 -16.21 2.27 -10.34
N PRO A 154 -17.34 2.46 -11.05
CA PRO A 154 -18.45 1.51 -10.99
C PRO A 154 -18.05 0.13 -11.51
N ALA A 155 -18.38 -0.92 -10.77
CA ALA A 155 -18.09 -2.30 -11.18
C ALA A 155 -18.68 -2.67 -12.56
N SER A 156 -19.76 -2.02 -12.99
CA SER A 156 -20.38 -2.24 -14.31
C SER A 156 -19.50 -1.84 -15.50
N GLN A 157 -18.45 -1.04 -15.26
CA GLN A 157 -17.52 -0.59 -16.30
C GLN A 157 -16.28 -1.50 -16.42
N TRP A 158 -16.21 -2.58 -15.64
CA TRP A 158 -15.05 -3.45 -15.56
C TRP A 158 -15.43 -4.92 -15.80
N PRO A 159 -14.58 -5.72 -16.47
CA PRO A 159 -14.90 -7.13 -16.67
C PRO A 159 -14.99 -7.85 -15.30
N PRO A 160 -16.09 -8.55 -14.99
CA PRO A 160 -16.32 -9.13 -13.65
C PRO A 160 -15.27 -10.16 -13.24
N ASP A 161 -14.71 -10.89 -14.20
CA ASP A 161 -13.71 -11.94 -14.02
C ASP A 161 -12.35 -11.44 -13.53
N VAL A 162 -12.08 -10.15 -13.68
CA VAL A 162 -10.83 -9.50 -13.22
C VAL A 162 -11.05 -8.50 -12.08
N ASN A 163 -12.28 -8.35 -11.58
CA ASN A 163 -12.60 -7.53 -10.42
C ASN A 163 -12.64 -8.40 -9.15
N LEU A 164 -11.66 -8.20 -8.25
CA LEU A 164 -11.58 -8.94 -6.98
C LEU A 164 -12.72 -8.62 -6.01
N ALA A 165 -13.47 -7.54 -6.24
CA ALA A 165 -14.60 -7.17 -5.42
C ALA A 165 -15.86 -8.03 -5.69
N VAL A 166 -15.88 -8.77 -6.81
CA VAL A 166 -17.00 -9.66 -7.16
C VAL A 166 -17.01 -10.86 -6.22
N GLY A 167 -17.88 -10.81 -5.21
CA GLY A 167 -18.03 -11.87 -4.20
C GLY A 167 -17.78 -11.43 -2.75
N ASP A 168 -17.30 -10.20 -2.51
CA ASP A 168 -17.16 -9.63 -1.18
C ASP A 168 -18.42 -8.80 -0.81
N PRO A 169 -19.28 -9.26 0.12
CA PRO A 169 -20.48 -8.52 0.53
C PRO A 169 -20.16 -7.23 1.31
N THR A 170 -18.91 -7.00 1.70
CA THR A 170 -18.45 -5.77 2.39
C THR A 170 -17.84 -4.73 1.45
N SER A 171 -17.65 -5.07 0.17
CA SER A 171 -17.15 -4.14 -0.85
C SER A 171 -18.24 -3.16 -1.27
N ASN A 172 -18.02 -1.88 -0.99
CA ASN A 172 -18.74 -0.77 -1.64
C ASN A 172 -18.44 -0.79 -3.16
N ALA A 173 -19.27 -1.51 -3.93
CA ALA A 173 -19.61 -1.37 -5.36
C ALA A 173 -18.54 -0.85 -6.35
N GLY A 174 -17.25 -1.11 -6.12
CA GLY A 174 -16.15 -0.53 -6.88
C GLY A 174 -15.28 -1.58 -7.58
N VAL A 175 -14.40 -1.12 -8.47
CA VAL A 175 -13.39 -1.96 -9.11
C VAL A 175 -12.18 -2.12 -8.20
N VAL A 176 -11.87 -3.36 -7.79
CA VAL A 176 -10.68 -3.71 -7.01
C VAL A 176 -9.79 -4.63 -7.83
N ILE A 177 -8.52 -4.25 -7.97
CA ILE A 177 -7.52 -5.01 -8.75
C ILE A 177 -6.24 -5.24 -7.95
N PRO A 178 -5.51 -6.34 -8.20
CA PRO A 178 -4.21 -6.57 -7.60
C PRO A 178 -3.11 -5.79 -8.34
N ILE A 179 -2.26 -5.09 -7.59
CA ILE A 179 -1.03 -4.46 -8.06
C ILE A 179 0.16 -5.15 -7.38
N GLY A 180 0.92 -5.91 -8.16
CA GLY A 180 2.01 -6.76 -7.66
C GLY A 180 3.37 -6.09 -7.62
N LEU A 181 4.17 -6.41 -6.60
CA LEU A 181 5.62 -6.20 -6.60
C LEU A 181 6.24 -7.33 -7.43
N MET A 182 6.17 -7.25 -8.76
CA MET A 182 6.83 -8.25 -9.60
C MET A 182 8.32 -8.31 -9.25
N SER A 183 8.79 -9.47 -8.79
CA SER A 183 10.22 -9.75 -8.71
C SER A 183 10.79 -9.49 -10.11
N ALA A 184 11.87 -8.72 -10.21
CA ALA A 184 12.46 -8.26 -11.48
C ALA A 184 12.82 -9.39 -12.47
N ASN A 185 12.71 -10.65 -12.06
CA ASN A 185 12.93 -11.85 -12.86
C ASN A 185 11.75 -12.26 -13.77
N ASN A 186 10.58 -11.63 -13.67
CA ASN A 186 9.43 -11.96 -14.54
C ASN A 186 9.23 -10.97 -15.71
N ARG A 187 10.27 -10.23 -16.12
CA ARG A 187 10.29 -9.62 -17.46
C ARG A 187 10.36 -10.73 -18.50
N LYS A 188 9.20 -11.22 -18.94
CA LYS A 188 9.11 -12.07 -20.13
C LYS A 188 9.80 -11.33 -21.28
N ARG A 189 10.82 -11.99 -21.82
CA ARG A 189 11.38 -11.72 -23.16
C ARG A 189 10.33 -11.98 -24.22
#